data_AF-L5NE16-F1
#
_entry.id   AF-L5NE16-F1
#
_cell.length_a   1.000
_cell.length_b   1.000
_cell.length_c   1.000
_cell.angle_alpha   90.00
_cell.angle_beta   90.00
_cell.angle_gamma   90.00
#
_symmetry.space_group_name_H-M   'P 1'
#
loop_
_entity.id
_entity.type
_entity.pdbx_description
1 polymer ?
#
loop_
_entity_poly.entity_id
_entity_poly.type
_entity_poly.pdbx_seq_one_letter_code
_entity_poly.pdbx_strand_id
1 'polypeptide(L)'
;MEASTRSLSPLTKIWLDDTPTTFTHAFLERLAYEWMVEIVNPYPIPIMETKEYVTHISVEQADGLLYSELPIESYNIEVGNEFTVYRFYMYAPD
;
A
#
# COMPACT_ATOMS: atom_id res chain seq x y z
N MET A 1 18.20 10.56 21.17
CA MET A 1 17.83 10.34 19.75
C MET A 1 16.78 9.27 19.79
N GLU A 2 15.51 9.66 19.81
CA GLU A 2 14.41 8.69 19.78
C GLU A 2 14.44 8.03 18.40
N ALA A 3 14.71 6.73 18.37
CA ALA A 3 14.39 5.93 17.21
C ALA A 3 12.87 6.03 17.06
N SER A 4 12.38 6.83 16.12
CA SER A 4 10.99 6.78 15.71
C SER A 4 10.76 5.37 15.19
N THR A 5 10.27 4.48 16.06
CA THR A 5 9.94 3.10 15.72
C THR A 5 8.85 3.17 14.67
N ARG A 6 9.22 3.12 13.39
CA ARG A 6 8.28 3.08 12.28
C ARG A 6 7.32 1.93 12.57
N SER A 7 6.05 2.26 12.79
CA SER A 7 5.02 1.27 13.07
C SER A 7 4.61 0.63 11.76
N LEU A 8 5.39 -0.37 11.33
CA LEU A 8 5.17 -1.14 10.11
C LEU A 8 4.27 -2.34 10.44
N SER A 9 3.06 -2.33 9.91
CA SER A 9 2.12 -3.46 10.00
C SER A 9 2.17 -4.27 8.69
N PRO A 10 2.62 -5.54 8.70
CA PRO A 10 2.58 -6.39 7.52
C PRO A 10 1.14 -6.60 7.02
N LEU A 11 0.95 -6.60 5.71
CA LEU A 11 -0.34 -6.81 5.06
C LEU A 11 -0.48 -8.25 4.55
N THR A 12 -1.67 -8.82 4.66
CA THR A 12 -2.03 -10.16 4.18
C THR A 12 -2.89 -10.12 2.92
N LYS A 13 -3.68 -9.06 2.74
CA LYS A 13 -4.50 -8.84 1.54
C LYS A 13 -4.56 -7.37 1.19
N ILE A 14 -4.59 -7.09 -0.12
CA ILE A 14 -4.73 -5.75 -0.67
C ILE A 14 -5.76 -5.79 -1.80
N TRP A 15 -6.61 -4.79 -1.86
CA TRP A 15 -7.47 -4.53 -3.00
C TRP A 15 -7.24 -3.09 -3.48
N LEU A 16 -6.95 -2.94 -4.76
CA LEU A 16 -6.85 -1.64 -5.42
C LEU A 16 -8.12 -1.48 -6.25
N ASP A 17 -8.91 -0.47 -5.95
CA ASP A 17 -10.24 -0.28 -6.55
C ASP A 17 -11.08 -1.56 -6.63
N ASP A 18 -11.32 -2.18 -5.47
CA ASP A 18 -12.01 -3.46 -5.30
C ASP A 18 -11.36 -4.69 -5.97
N THR A 19 -10.24 -4.50 -6.68
CA THR A 19 -9.55 -5.57 -7.40
C THR A 19 -8.51 -6.24 -6.50
N PRO A 20 -8.67 -7.54 -6.18
CA PRO A 20 -7.69 -8.28 -5.39
C PRO A 20 -6.30 -8.18 -6.03
N THR A 21 -5.32 -7.75 -5.24
CA THR A 21 -3.95 -7.51 -5.70
C THR A 21 -3.01 -8.49 -5.02
N THR A 22 -2.30 -9.27 -5.83
CA THR A 22 -1.25 -10.16 -5.33
C THR A 22 0.04 -9.39 -5.08
N PHE A 23 0.77 -9.80 -4.04
CA PHE A 23 2.06 -9.19 -3.75
C PHE A 23 3.08 -10.15 -3.14
N THR A 24 4.35 -9.81 -3.23
CA THR A 24 5.44 -10.55 -2.55
C THR A 24 5.64 -10.03 -1.14
N HIS A 25 5.77 -8.70 -0.98
CA HIS A 25 5.81 -8.06 0.33
C HIS A 25 4.95 -6.80 0.32
N ALA A 26 4.23 -6.55 1.41
CA ALA A 26 3.56 -5.28 1.61
C ALA A 26 3.40 -4.95 3.09
N PHE A 27 3.41 -3.65 3.40
CA PHE A 27 3.20 -3.14 4.75
C PHE A 27 2.42 -1.83 4.74
N LEU A 28 1.71 -1.57 5.83
CA LEU A 28 1.16 -0.28 6.17
C LEU A 28 2.07 0.42 7.17
N GLU A 29 2.56 1.60 6.82
CA GLU A 29 3.20 2.53 7.74
C GLU A 29 2.20 3.60 8.17
N ARG A 30 2.07 3.81 9.49
CA ARG A 30 1.15 4.79 10.07
C ARG A 30 1.94 5.92 10.71
N LEU A 31 1.97 7.09 10.07
CA LEU A 31 2.49 8.33 10.64
C LEU A 31 1.32 9.15 11.22
N ALA A 32 1.64 10.23 11.95
CA ALA A 32 0.64 11.01 12.69
C ALA A 32 -0.45 11.64 11.81
N TYR A 33 -0.14 11.96 10.55
CA TYR A 33 -1.06 12.62 9.61
C TYR A 33 -1.13 11.94 8.25
N GLU A 34 -0.27 10.96 8.01
CA GLU A 34 -0.10 10.32 6.70
C GLU A 34 0.09 8.82 6.91
N TRP A 35 -0.66 8.04 6.16
CA TRP A 35 -0.51 6.60 6.10
C TRP A 35 0.07 6.25 4.74
N MET A 36 0.93 5.24 4.71
CA MET A 36 1.55 4.76 3.49
C MET A 36 1.40 3.26 3.39
N VAL A 37 0.91 2.78 2.24
CA VAL A 37 0.99 1.38 1.88
C VAL A 37 2.13 1.21 0.87
N GLU A 38 3.13 0.40 1.22
CA GLU A 38 4.18 0.00 0.30
C GLU A 38 3.93 -1.44 -0.16
N ILE A 39 4.00 -1.67 -1.48
CA ILE A 39 3.91 -2.99 -2.11
C ILE A 39 5.17 -3.21 -2.93
N VAL A 40 5.85 -4.34 -2.71
CA VAL A 40 7.05 -4.75 -3.44
C VAL A 40 6.74 -6.02 -4.21
N ASN A 41 6.85 -5.96 -5.54
CA ASN A 41 6.61 -7.08 -6.43
C ASN A 41 7.72 -7.26 -7.46
N PRO A 42 8.11 -8.50 -7.79
CA PRO A 42 9.05 -8.78 -8.88
C PRO A 42 8.43 -8.54 -10.27
N TYR A 43 7.11 -8.52 -10.37
CA TYR A 43 6.36 -8.25 -11.59
C TYR A 43 5.39 -7.09 -11.38
N PRO A 44 5.07 -6.30 -12.41
CA PRO A 44 4.11 -5.22 -12.28
C PRO A 44 2.75 -5.70 -11.76
N ILE A 45 2.10 -4.86 -10.97
CA ILE A 45 0.70 -5.09 -10.55
C ILE A 45 -0.21 -4.90 -11.77
N PRO A 46 -1.02 -5.90 -12.19
CA PRO A 46 -1.77 -5.83 -13.45
C PRO A 46 -2.73 -4.64 -13.57
N ILE A 47 -3.42 -4.26 -12.48
CA ILE A 47 -4.32 -3.11 -12.51
C ILE A 47 -3.57 -1.79 -12.74
N MET A 48 -2.30 -1.70 -12.29
CA MET A 48 -1.45 -0.52 -12.50
C MET A 48 -0.93 -0.41 -13.94
N GLU A 49 -1.03 -1.48 -14.75
CA GLU A 49 -0.68 -1.45 -16.17
C GLU A 49 -1.86 -1.07 -17.07
N THR A 50 -3.09 -1.28 -16.59
CA THR A 50 -4.32 -1.19 -17.39
C THR A 50 -5.17 0.02 -17.02
N LYS A 51 -5.09 0.47 -15.77
CA LYS A 51 -5.87 1.58 -15.26
C LYS A 51 -5.02 2.85 -15.22
N GLU A 52 -5.59 3.95 -15.71
CA GLU A 52 -4.91 5.26 -15.72
C GLU A 52 -4.70 5.80 -14.29
N TYR A 53 -5.66 5.54 -13.39
CA TYR A 53 -5.59 5.94 -11.97
C TYR A 53 -6.25 4.89 -11.08
N VAL A 54 -5.65 4.64 -9.91
CA VAL A 54 -6.30 3.95 -8.78
C VAL A 54 -6.73 4.96 -7.73
N THR A 55 -7.96 4.84 -7.22
CA THR A 55 -8.56 5.88 -6.36
C THR A 55 -8.66 5.48 -4.89
N HIS A 56 -8.77 4.20 -4.60
CA HIS A 56 -8.84 3.71 -3.23
C HIS A 56 -8.12 2.37 -3.05
N ILE A 57 -7.73 2.12 -1.80
CA ILE A 57 -7.07 0.90 -1.39
C ILE A 57 -7.74 0.33 -0.14
N SER A 58 -8.00 -0.97 -0.15
CA SER A 58 -8.42 -1.73 1.02
C SER A 58 -7.29 -2.67 1.43
N VAL A 59 -7.02 -2.80 2.73
CA VAL A 59 -5.92 -3.61 3.25
C VAL A 59 -6.33 -4.43 4.48
N GLU A 60 -5.91 -5.68 4.51
CA GLU A 60 -6.00 -6.56 5.69
C GLU A 60 -4.61 -6.72 6.30
N GLN A 61 -4.48 -6.49 7.60
CA GLN A 61 -3.24 -6.68 8.36
C GLN A 61 -3.10 -8.11 8.88
N ALA A 62 -1.88 -8.49 9.29
CA ALA A 62 -1.60 -9.81 9.86
C ALA A 62 -2.35 -10.13 11.17
N ASP A 63 -2.83 -9.12 11.90
CA ASP A 63 -3.68 -9.29 13.08
C ASP A 63 -5.18 -9.43 12.73
N GLY A 64 -5.53 -9.39 11.44
CA GLY A 64 -6.89 -9.49 10.92
C GLY A 64 -7.64 -8.16 10.83
N LEU A 65 -7.00 -7.04 11.18
CA LEU A 65 -7.63 -5.72 11.05
C LEU A 65 -7.78 -5.35 9.57
N LEU A 66 -9.01 -5.00 9.18
CA LEU A 66 -9.36 -4.58 7.82
C LEU A 66 -9.61 -3.08 7.80
N TYR A 67 -8.92 -2.39 6.91
CA TYR A 67 -9.24 -1.03 6.49
C TYR A 67 -9.78 -1.08 5.07
N SER A 68 -10.99 -0.57 4.88
CA SER A 68 -11.68 -0.60 3.59
C SER A 68 -11.75 0.80 2.98
N GLU A 69 -11.61 0.86 1.65
CA GLU A 69 -11.86 2.05 0.84
C GLU A 69 -11.07 3.29 1.31
N LEU A 70 -9.80 3.11 1.69
CA LEU A 70 -8.92 4.22 2.04
C LEU A 70 -8.64 5.05 0.77
N PRO A 71 -8.99 6.35 0.74
CA PRO A 71 -8.75 7.20 -0.42
C PRO A 71 -7.25 7.39 -0.64
N ILE A 72 -6.80 7.17 -1.87
CA ILE A 72 -5.41 7.40 -2.27
C ILE A 72 -5.26 8.88 -2.62
N GLU A 73 -4.42 9.59 -1.89
CA GLU A 73 -4.11 10.99 -2.13
C GLU A 73 -3.04 11.14 -3.22
N SER A 74 -2.06 10.26 -3.20
CA SER A 74 -1.02 10.19 -4.23
C SER A 74 -0.36 8.83 -4.23
N TYR A 75 0.36 8.51 -5.30
CA TYR A 75 1.21 7.33 -5.33
C TYR A 75 2.50 7.58 -6.11
N ASN A 76 3.51 6.78 -5.76
CA ASN A 76 4.79 6.76 -6.45
C ASN A 76 5.10 5.31 -6.84
N ILE A 77 5.69 5.16 -8.04
CA ILE A 77 6.11 3.86 -8.57
C ILE A 77 7.60 3.95 -8.87
N GLU A 78 8.38 3.10 -8.22
CA GLU A 78 9.82 2.96 -8.47
C GLU A 78 10.08 1.61 -9.14
N VAL A 79 10.45 1.65 -10.42
CA VAL A 79 10.80 0.45 -11.18
C VAL A 79 12.30 0.20 -11.03
N GLY A 80 12.65 -0.83 -10.26
CA GLY A 80 14.01 -1.33 -10.16
C GLY A 80 14.32 -2.42 -11.19
N ASN A 81 15.54 -2.96 -11.14
CA ASN A 81 15.95 -4.06 -12.03
C ASN A 81 15.29 -5.40 -11.69
N GLU A 82 15.05 -5.66 -10.39
CA GLU A 82 14.55 -6.95 -9.90
C GLU A 82 13.13 -6.89 -9.34
N PHE A 83 12.68 -5.69 -8.94
CA PHE A 83 11.37 -5.47 -8.34
C PHE A 83 10.88 -4.07 -8.61
N THR A 84 9.57 -3.92 -8.61
CA THR A 84 8.85 -2.65 -8.63
C THR A 84 8.29 -2.39 -7.24
N VAL A 85 8.49 -1.17 -6.75
CA VAL A 85 7.94 -0.68 -5.48
C VAL A 85 6.81 0.29 -5.79
N TYR A 86 5.65 0.04 -5.19
CA TYR A 86 4.49 0.91 -5.26
C TYR A 86 4.25 1.50 -3.88
N ARG A 87 4.21 2.83 -3.76
CA ARG A 87 3.87 3.53 -2.52
C ARG A 87 2.60 4.32 -2.73
N PHE A 88 1.56 3.99 -1.99
CA PHE A 88 0.30 4.73 -1.95
C PHE A 88 0.27 5.53 -0.66
N TYR A 89 -0.09 6.80 -0.74
CA TYR A 89 -0.18 7.71 0.40
C TYR A 89 -1.65 8.07 0.63
N MET A 90 -2.08 8.02 1.88
CA MET A 90 -3.43 8.34 2.35
C MET A 90 -3.31 9.29 3.54
N TYR A 91 -4.35 10.09 3.78
CA TYR A 91 -4.50 10.69 5.11
C TYR A 91 -4.82 9.62 6.15
N ALA A 92 -4.42 9.86 7.40
CA ALA A 92 -4.89 9.03 8.50
C ALA A 92 -6.43 9.10 8.56
N PRO A 93 -7.14 7.96 8.60
CA PRO A 93 -8.60 7.97 8.74
C PRO A 93 -8.99 8.57 10.10
N ASP A 94 -10.10 9.32 10.13
CA ASP A 94 -10.68 9.92 11.34
C ASP A 94 -11.14 8.89 12.38
#